data_AF-A0A9Q0J1D8-F1
#
_entry.id   AF-A0A9Q0J1D8-F1
#
_cell.length_a   1.000
_cell.length_b   1.000
_cell.length_c   1.000
_cell.angle_alpha   90.00
_cell.angle_beta   90.00
_cell.angle_gamma   90.00
#
_symmetry.space_group_name_H-M   'P 1'
#
loop_
_entity.id
_entity.type
_entity.pdbx_description
1 polymer ?
#
loop_
_entity_poly.entity_id
_entity_poly.type
_entity_poly.pdbx_seq_one_letter_code
_entity_poly.pdbx_strand_id
1 'polypeptide(L)' 'MDSWHGWGSSMLTDPVHSIGNQHSIIETDEAIASANVVKFEVQLYKARDEKYLLDLQRVQGPQFLFLDLCAALLAQLQVI' A
#
# COMPACT_ATOMS: atom_id res chain seq x y z
N MET A 1 17.98 -26.87 55.36
CA MET A 1 18.13 -27.67 54.14
C MET A 1 17.18 -27.07 53.11
N ASP A 2 17.80 -26.39 52.14
CA ASP A 2 17.42 -26.20 50.71
C ASP A 2 16.06 -25.53 50.40
N SER A 3 15.91 -24.58 49.47
CA SER A 3 16.76 -24.14 48.36
C SER A 3 16.39 -22.70 47.93
N TRP A 4 17.38 -21.98 47.39
CA TRP A 4 17.28 -20.65 46.78
C TRP A 4 16.85 -20.74 45.28
N HIS A 5 16.70 -19.58 44.63
CA HIS A 5 16.53 -19.29 43.18
C HIS A 5 15.09 -19.06 42.72
N GLY A 6 14.72 -17.94 42.08
CA GLY A 6 15.47 -16.76 41.66
C GLY A 6 14.49 -15.69 41.14
N TRP A 7 14.77 -14.42 41.44
CA TRP A 7 14.08 -13.28 40.82
C TRP A 7 14.60 -13.12 39.40
N GLY A 8 13.75 -13.41 38.41
CA GLY A 8 14.03 -13.13 37.00
C GLY A 8 13.50 -11.74 36.64
N SER A 9 14.38 -10.75 36.68
CA SER A 9 14.20 -9.48 35.97
C SER A 9 14.20 -9.73 34.46
N SER A 10 13.08 -9.45 33.78
CA SER A 10 13.09 -8.96 32.39
C SER A 10 11.68 -8.49 32.02
N MET A 11 11.38 -7.21 32.25
CA MET A 11 10.39 -6.48 31.46
C MET A 11 11.18 -5.51 30.58
N LEU A 12 11.77 -6.06 29.51
CA LEU A 12 12.18 -5.27 28.36
C LEU A 12 10.91 -4.77 27.69
N THR A 13 10.81 -3.45 27.59
CA THR A 13 9.79 -2.74 26.83
C THR A 13 10.02 -2.97 25.34
N ASP A 14 9.13 -3.68 24.67
CA ASP A 14 9.03 -3.66 23.21
C ASP A 14 7.90 -2.70 22.80
N PRO A 15 8.20 -1.59 22.11
CA PRO A 15 7.19 -0.87 21.35
C PRO A 15 7.20 -1.32 19.88
N VAL A 16 6.01 -1.29 19.27
CA VAL A 16 5.71 -1.07 17.84
C VAL A 16 4.89 -2.18 17.13
N HIS A 17 3.65 -1.76 16.86
CA HIS A 17 2.70 -2.13 15.80
C HIS A 17 2.10 -3.55 15.73
N SER A 18 1.01 -3.74 16.49
CA SER A 18 -0.06 -4.65 16.07
C SER A 18 -0.82 -4.02 14.90
N ILE A 19 -0.41 -4.33 13.66
CA ILE A 19 -1.27 -4.22 12.46
C ILE A 19 -1.91 -5.59 12.28
N GLY A 20 -2.95 -5.86 13.06
CA GLY A 20 -3.64 -7.14 13.00
C GLY A 20 -5.03 -7.00 13.56
N ASN A 21 -6.02 -7.23 12.70
CA ASN A 21 -7.46 -7.33 12.99
C ASN A 21 -8.23 -6.03 13.20
N GLN A 22 -8.75 -5.49 12.09
CA GLN A 22 -10.21 -5.38 11.93
C GLN A 22 -10.59 -5.63 10.45
N HIS A 23 -10.69 -6.91 10.06
CA HIS A 23 -11.41 -7.31 8.86
C HIS A 23 -12.59 -8.17 9.33
N SER A 24 -13.74 -7.55 9.54
CA SER A 24 -15.00 -8.27 9.77
C SER A 24 -15.42 -8.90 8.44
N ILE A 25 -15.33 -10.23 8.41
CA ILE A 25 -15.82 -11.11 7.35
C ILE A 25 -17.35 -10.96 7.27
N ILE A 26 -17.88 -10.62 6.09
CA ILE A 26 -19.11 -11.08 5.39
C ILE A 26 -19.52 -10.00 4.36
N GLU A 27 -19.23 -10.25 3.07
CA GLU A 27 -19.94 -9.79 1.84
C GLU A 27 -19.09 -10.23 0.62
N THR A 28 -19.04 -11.54 0.39
CA THR A 28 -17.91 -12.23 -0.25
C THR A 28 -18.06 -12.49 -1.75
N ASP A 29 -18.87 -11.70 -2.49
CA ASP A 29 -18.97 -11.87 -3.96
C ASP A 29 -18.72 -10.56 -4.73
N GLU A 30 -19.31 -9.43 -4.31
CA GLU A 30 -19.00 -8.10 -4.88
C GLU A 30 -17.72 -7.46 -4.30
N ALA A 31 -17.36 -7.79 -3.06
CA ALA A 31 -16.14 -7.28 -2.42
C ALA A 31 -14.85 -7.92 -3.00
N ILE A 32 -14.94 -9.13 -3.57
CA ILE A 32 -13.78 -9.81 -4.18
C ILE A 32 -13.55 -9.28 -5.61
N ALA A 33 -14.62 -8.97 -6.34
CA ALA A 33 -14.52 -8.36 -7.68
C ALA A 33 -13.89 -6.95 -7.63
N SER A 34 -14.06 -6.22 -6.52
CA SER A 34 -13.43 -4.91 -6.30
C SER A 34 -12.00 -4.98 -5.75
N ALA A 35 -11.52 -6.15 -5.31
CA ALA A 35 -10.22 -6.28 -4.65
C ALA A 35 -9.02 -5.94 -5.56
N ASN A 36 -9.16 -6.11 -6.88
CA ASN A 36 -8.11 -5.81 -7.87
C ASN A 36 -8.56 -4.76 -8.90
N VAL A 37 -9.45 -3.85 -8.51
CA VAL A 37 -9.86 -2.73 -9.37
C VAL A 37 -9.30 -1.44 -8.81
N VAL A 38 -8.61 -0.67 -9.66
CA VAL A 38 -8.16 0.68 -9.34
C VAL A 38 -8.92 1.67 -10.22
N LYS A 39 -9.49 2.70 -9.59
CA LYS A 39 -9.97 3.89 -10.29
C LYS A 39 -8.91 4.96 -10.16
N PHE A 40 -8.50 5.52 -11.28
CA PHE A 40 -7.50 6.56 -11.33
C PHE A 40 -7.90 7.60 -12.37
N GLU A 41 -7.30 8.77 -12.25
CA GLU A 41 -7.41 9.84 -13.23
C GLU A 41 -6.07 10.07 -13.90
N VAL A 42 -6.14 10.63 -15.10
CA VAL A 42 -4.98 10.99 -15.91
C VAL A 42 -5.12 12.45 -16.30
N GLN A 43 -4.08 13.22 -16.04
CA GLN A 43 -4.04 14.63 -16.37
C GLN A 43 -2.77 14.96 -17.15
N LEU A 44 -2.91 15.74 -18.21
CA LEU A 44 -1.80 16.23 -19.02
C LEU A 44 -1.68 17.74 -18.84
N TYR A 45 -0.52 18.18 -18.38
CA TYR A 45 -0.20 19.58 -18.17
C TYR A 45 0.86 20.04 -19.16
N LYS A 46 0.63 21.18 -19.82
CA LYS A 46 1.66 21.84 -20.63
C LYS A 46 2.66 22.53 -19.69
N ALA A 47 3.92 22.15 -19.80
CA ALA A 47 5.04 22.83 -19.16
C ALA A 47 5.70 23.81 -20.15
N ARG A 48 6.80 24.46 -19.72
CA ARG A 48 7.61 25.31 -20.60
C ARG A 48 8.38 24.46 -21.61
N ASP A 49 8.88 25.10 -22.66
CA ASP A 49 9.78 24.50 -23.64
C ASP A 49 9.21 23.26 -24.35
N GLU A 50 7.91 23.30 -24.70
CA GLU A 50 7.18 22.20 -25.36
C GLU A 50 7.24 20.85 -24.60
N LYS A 51 7.51 20.91 -23.29
CA LYS A 51 7.42 19.77 -22.41
C LYS A 51 6.00 19.60 -21.89
N TYR A 52 5.64 18.37 -21.60
CA TYR A 52 4.37 18.02 -20.98
C TYR A 52 4.64 17.18 -19.74
N LEU A 53 3.84 17.41 -18.71
CA LEU A 53 3.83 16.59 -17.50
C LEU A 53 2.57 15.74 -17.53
N LEU A 54 2.77 14.42 -17.47
CA LEU A 54 1.69 13.46 -17.30
C LEU A 54 1.58 13.13 -15.82
N ASP A 55 0.43 13.45 -15.22
CA ASP A 55 0.10 13.11 -13.84
C ASP A 55 -0.91 11.96 -13.81
N LEU A 56 -0.71 11.06 -12.85
CA LEU A 56 -1.57 9.90 -12.62
C LEU A 56 -1.99 9.92 -11.16
N GLN A 57 -3.28 10.07 -10.91
CA GLN A 57 -3.81 10.16 -9.56
C GLN A 57 -4.73 8.98 -9.26
N ARG A 58 -4.43 8.23 -8.19
CA ARG A 58 -5.35 7.20 -7.68
C ARG A 58 -6.54 7.86 -7.00
N VAL A 59 -7.75 7.52 -7.44
CA VAL A 59 -9.02 7.95 -6.82
C VAL A 59 -9.53 6.88 -5.85
N GLN A 60 -9.52 5.61 -6.26
CA GLN A 60 -10.02 4.50 -5.43
C GLN A 60 -9.28 3.20 -5.77
N GLY A 61 -9.28 2.24 -4.85
CA GLY A 61 -8.70 0.91 -5.04
C GLY A 61 -7.29 0.74 -4.46
N PRO A 62 -6.67 -0.43 -4.63
CA PRO A 62 -5.41 -0.77 -3.96
C PRO A 62 -4.22 0.09 -4.40
N GLN A 63 -3.39 0.51 -3.44
CA GLN A 63 -2.22 1.35 -3.71
C GLN A 63 -1.11 0.63 -4.49
N PHE A 64 -0.79 -0.61 -4.13
CA PHE A 64 0.27 -1.35 -4.82
C PHE A 64 -0.09 -1.67 -6.27
N LEU A 65 -1.35 -2.05 -6.52
CA LEU A 65 -1.85 -2.24 -7.88
C LEU A 65 -1.75 -0.96 -8.73
N PHE A 66 -2.02 0.20 -8.13
CA PHE A 66 -1.83 1.49 -8.81
C PHE A 66 -0.36 1.76 -9.14
N LEU A 67 0.57 1.45 -8.23
CA LEU A 67 2.00 1.62 -8.47
C LEU A 67 2.51 0.67 -9.57
N ASP A 68 2.02 -0.57 -9.60
CA ASP A 68 2.34 -1.53 -10.67
C ASP A 68 1.85 -1.02 -12.03
N LEU A 69 0.64 -0.45 -12.08
CA LEU A 69 0.11 0.23 -13.26
C LEU A 69 1.01 1.40 -13.70
N CYS A 70 1.43 2.27 -12.78
CA CYS A 70 2.34 3.38 -13.10
C CYS A 70 3.67 2.87 -13.65
N ALA A 71 4.26 1.84 -13.05
CA ALA A 71 5.52 1.26 -13.52
C ALA A 71 5.37 0.65 -14.92
N ALA A 72 4.30 -0.09 -15.17
CA ALA A 72 3.99 -0.66 -16.48
C ALA A 72 3.77 0.43 -17.53
N LEU A 73 3.05 1.50 -17.20
CA LEU A 73 2.83 2.62 -18.11
C LEU A 73 4.14 3.36 -18.41
N LEU A 74 4.97 3.66 -17.41
CA LEU A 74 6.28 4.28 -17.61
C LEU A 74 7.21 3.42 -18.46
N ALA A 75 7.15 2.10 -18.33
CA ALA A 75 7.89 1.17 -19.18
C ALA A 75 7.39 1.18 -20.64
N GLN A 76 6.07 1.29 -20.86
CA GLN A 76 5.48 1.38 -22.21
C GLN A 76 5.67 2.77 -22.84
N LEU A 77 5.68 3.82 -22.04
CA LEU A 77 5.97 5.20 -22.45
C LEU A 77 7.46 5.45 -22.70
N GLN A 78 8.30 4.40 -22.73
CA GLN A 78 9.62 4.48 -23.36
C GLN A 78 9.46 4.84 -24.86
N VAL A 79 9.19 6.13 -25.09
CA VAL A 79 9.48 6.85 -26.32
C VAL A 79 11.00 6.85 -26.43
N ILE A 80 11.49 6.08 -27.38
CA ILE A 80 12.89 6.02 -27.80
C ILE A 80 13.31 7.39 -28.35
#